data_AF-R7FHU9-F1
#
_entry.id   AF-R7FHU9-F1
#
_cell.length_a   1.000
_cell.length_b   1.000
_cell.length_c   1.000
_cell.angle_alpha   90.00
_cell.angle_beta   90.00
_cell.angle_gamma   90.00
#
_symmetry.space_group_name_H-M   'P 1'
#
loop_
_entity.id
_entity.type
_entity.pdbx_description
1 polymer ?
#
loop_
_entity_poly.entity_id
_entity_poly.type
_entity_poly.pdbx_seq_one_letter_code
_entity_poly.pdbx_strand_id
1 'polypeptide(L)' 'MNKKIHENMWKTNNKQYLFELQKFLDLADNIKDEKLRKNIISQMLKCDRYLTKIAEEELKNKER' A
#
# COMPACT_ATOMS: atom_id res chain seq x y z
N MET A 1 -15.19 11.66 13.59
CA MET A 1 -14.45 11.33 12.35
C MET A 1 -13.07 10.81 12.75
N ASN A 2 -12.64 9.70 12.14
CA ASN A 2 -11.57 8.81 12.64
C ASN A 2 -10.16 9.43 12.57
N LYS A 3 -9.46 9.48 13.72
CA LYS A 3 -8.05 9.88 13.86
C LYS A 3 -7.09 9.18 12.86
N LYS A 4 -7.42 7.96 12.41
CA LYS A 4 -6.69 7.19 11.39
C LYS A 4 -6.54 7.87 10.03
N ILE A 5 -7.45 8.78 9.67
CA ILE A 5 -7.41 9.45 8.35
C ILE A 5 -6.19 10.38 8.25
N HIS A 6 -5.72 10.94 9.36
CA HIS A 6 -4.55 11.83 9.34
C HIS A 6 -3.21 11.09 9.31
N GLU A 7 -3.09 9.89 9.88
CA GLU A 7 -1.80 9.17 9.97
C GLU A 7 -1.26 8.68 8.62
N ASN A 8 -2.11 8.56 7.59
CA ASN A 8 -1.72 8.01 6.28
C ASN A 8 -1.62 9.05 5.15
N MET A 9 -1.80 10.34 5.42
CA MET A 9 -1.77 11.37 4.36
C MET A 9 -0.44 11.41 3.60
N TRP A 10 0.69 11.15 4.27
CA TRP A 10 2.00 11.09 3.63
C TRP A 10 2.08 10.05 2.52
N LYS A 11 1.34 8.95 2.68
CA LYS A 11 1.29 7.83 1.73
C LYS A 11 0.19 8.03 0.69
N THR A 12 -1.01 8.41 1.10
CA THR A 12 -2.15 8.60 0.20
C THR A 12 -2.04 9.84 -0.68
N ASN A 13 -1.22 10.83 -0.31
CA ASN A 13 -0.95 11.99 -1.15
C ASN A 13 0.28 11.81 -2.05
N ASN A 14 1.02 10.72 -1.89
CA ASN A 14 2.19 10.42 -2.71
C ASN A 14 1.73 9.90 -4.08
N LYS A 15 1.78 10.79 -5.08
CA LYS A 15 1.35 10.49 -6.46
C LYS A 15 2.12 9.31 -7.08
N GLN A 16 3.43 9.21 -6.82
CA GLN A 16 4.24 8.11 -7.36
C GLN A 16 3.81 6.77 -6.77
N TYR A 17 3.59 6.72 -5.46
CA TYR A 17 3.10 5.52 -4.79
C TYR A 17 1.75 5.07 -5.33
N LEU A 18 0.79 6.00 -5.48
CA LEU A 18 -0.52 5.69 -6.04
C LEU A 18 -0.43 5.19 -7.50
N PHE A 19 0.44 5.81 -8.30
CA PHE A 19 0.67 5.43 -9.69
C PHE A 19 1.21 4.00 -9.80
N GLU A 20 2.25 3.65 -9.03
CA GLU A 20 2.81 2.29 -9.06
C GLU A 20 1.82 1.25 -8.50
N LEU A 21 1.03 1.60 -7.48
CA LEU A 21 -0.02 0.70 -6.97
C LEU A 21 -1.10 0.43 -8.03
N GLN A 22 -1.55 1.46 -8.73
CA GLN A 22 -2.51 1.32 -9.82
C GLN A 22 -1.94 0.45 -10.94
N LYS A 23 -0.71 0.75 -11.39
CA LYS A 23 -0.04 -0.04 -12.43
C LYS A 23 0.15 -1.50 -12.03
N PHE A 24 0.44 -1.78 -10.76
CA PHE A 24 0.51 -3.15 -10.25
C PHE A 24 -0.84 -3.88 -10.40
N LEU A 25 -1.95 -3.22 -10.03
CA LEU A 25 -3.29 -3.81 -10.14
C LEU A 25 -3.66 -4.05 -11.61
N ASP A 26 -3.39 -3.09 -12.49
CA ASP A 26 -3.62 -3.23 -13.92
C ASP A 26 -2.83 -4.40 -14.51
N LEU A 27 -1.58 -4.60 -14.08
CA LEU A 27 -0.76 -5.75 -14.47
C LEU A 27 -1.32 -7.06 -13.92
N ALA A 28 -1.75 -7.09 -12.65
CA ALA A 28 -2.33 -8.27 -12.02
C ALA A 28 -3.65 -8.68 -12.69
N ASP A 29 -4.43 -7.74 -13.21
CA ASP A 29 -5.69 -8.01 -13.91
C ASP A 29 -5.50 -8.80 -15.21
N ASN A 30 -4.31 -8.76 -15.81
CA ASN A 30 -3.96 -9.59 -16.98
C ASN A 30 -3.77 -11.08 -16.63
N ILE A 31 -3.72 -11.45 -15.35
CA ILE A 31 -3.60 -12.84 -14.91
C ILE A 31 -4.95 -13.53 -15.09
N LYS A 32 -5.00 -14.48 -16.04
CA LYS A 32 -6.22 -15.26 -16.37
C LYS A 32 -6.67 -16.19 -15.23
N ASP A 33 -5.71 -16.77 -14.50
CA ASP A 33 -6.03 -17.60 -13.34
C ASP A 33 -6.48 -16.70 -12.19
N GLU A 34 -7.79 -16.74 -11.90
CA GLU A 34 -8.42 -15.91 -10.88
C GLU A 34 -7.86 -16.17 -9.47
N LYS A 35 -7.54 -17.43 -9.15
CA LYS A 35 -6.97 -17.79 -7.84
C LYS A 35 -5.57 -17.23 -7.70
N LEU A 36 -4.75 -17.36 -8.74
CA LEU A 36 -3.40 -16.79 -8.76
C LEU A 36 -3.45 -15.25 -8.67
N ARG A 37 -4.32 -14.60 -9.45
CA ARG A 37 -4.53 -13.14 -9.41
C ARG A 37 -4.88 -12.67 -8.00
N LYS A 38 -5.88 -13.29 -7.38
CA LYS A 38 -6.31 -12.97 -6.00
C LYS A 38 -5.17 -13.16 -5.00
N ASN A 39 -4.39 -14.23 -5.13
CA ASN A 39 -3.25 -14.49 -4.24
C ASN A 39 -2.15 -13.44 -4.38
N ILE A 40 -1.82 -13.04 -5.61
CA ILE A 40 -0.79 -12.02 -5.88
C ILE A 40 -1.22 -10.65 -5.34
N ILE A 41 -2.46 -10.22 -5.62
CA ILE A 41 -3.00 -8.96 -5.09
C ILE A 41 -3.01 -8.99 -3.56
N SER A 42 -3.50 -10.08 -2.96
CA SER A 42 -3.52 -10.24 -1.50
C SER A 42 -2.13 -10.17 -0.88
N GLN A 43 -1.12 -10.78 -1.51
CA GLN A 43 0.25 -10.75 -1.02
C GLN A 43 0.86 -9.36 -1.14
N MET A 44 0.64 -8.64 -2.24
CA MET A 44 1.12 -7.26 -2.38
C MET A 44 0.49 -6.33 -1.33
N LEU A 45 -0.82 -6.46 -1.08
CA LEU A 45 -1.50 -5.68 -0.04
C LEU A 45 -0.99 -6.02 1.38
N LYS A 46 -0.53 -7.24 1.63
CA LYS A 46 0.14 -7.59 2.89
C LYS A 46 1.49 -6.86 2.98
N CYS A 47 2.34 -6.95 1.95
CA CYS A 47 3.62 -6.25 1.92
C CYS A 47 3.44 -4.75 2.14
N ASP A 48 2.49 -4.15 1.43
CA ASP A 48 2.13 -2.74 1.56
C ASP A 48 1.78 -2.34 3.00
N ARG A 49 0.93 -3.12 3.67
CA ARG A 49 0.59 -2.88 5.09
C ARG A 49 1.80 -2.97 6.01
N TYR A 50 2.69 -3.94 5.80
CA TYR A 50 3.90 -4.07 6.62
C TYR A 50 4.87 -2.90 6.40
N LEU A 51 5.10 -2.50 5.15
CA LEU A 51 5.93 -1.34 4.83
C LEU A 51 5.37 -0.04 5.41
N THR A 52 4.04 0.11 5.41
CA THR A 52 3.37 1.27 6.03
C THR A 52 3.67 1.34 7.51
N LYS A 53 3.56 0.22 8.23
CA LYS A 53 3.87 0.17 9.66
C LYS A 53 5.32 0.55 9.95
N ILE A 54 6.26 0.00 9.19
CA ILE A 54 7.69 0.32 9.32
C ILE A 54 7.90 1.82 9.09
N ALA A 55 7.33 2.38 8.02
CA ALA A 55 7.47 3.81 7.72
C ALA A 55 6.83 4.70 8.80
N GLU A 56 5.65 4.35 9.31
CA GLU A 56 4.99 5.08 10.41
C GLU A 56 5.79 5.02 11.72
N GLU A 57 6.40 3.87 12.04
CA GLU A 57 7.30 3.71 13.20
C GLU A 57 8.56 4.58 13.04
N GLU A 58 9.19 4.56 11.86
CA GLU A 58 10.36 5.38 11.56
C GLU A 58 10.06 6.89 11.60
N LEU A 59 8.91 7.32 11.08
CA LEU A 59 8.47 8.71 11.14
C LEU A 59 8.26 9.16 12.59
N LYS A 60 7.58 8.34 13.41
CA LYS A 60 7.37 8.62 14.83
C LYS A 60 8.68 8.71 15.63
N ASN A 61 9.68 7.90 15.27
CA ASN A 61 11.00 7.93 15.92
C ASN A 61 11.81 9.19 15.59
N LYS A 62 11.62 9.79 14.41
CA LYS A 62 12.31 11.01 13.99
C LYS A 62 11.73 12.31 14.57
N GLU A 63 10.52 12.24 15.13
CA GLU A 63 9.85 13.37 15.80
C GLU A 63 10.17 13.45 17.31
N ARG A 64 10.99 12.53 17.84
CA ARG A 64 11.50 12.51 19.23
C ARG A 64 12.91 13.07 19.31
#